data_AF-A0A943C7Y0-F1
#
_entry.id   AF-A0A943C7Y0-F1
#
_cell.length_a   1.000
_cell.length_b   1.000
_cell.length_c   1.000
_cell.angle_alpha   90.00
_cell.angle_beta   90.00
_cell.angle_gamma   90.00
#
_symmetry.space_group_name_H-M   'P 1'
#
loop_
_entity.id
_entity.type
_entity.pdbx_description
1 polymer ?
#
loop_
_entity_poly.entity_id
_entity_poly.type
_entity_poly.pdbx_seq_one_letter_code
_entity_poly.pdbx_strand_id
1 'polypeptide(L)'
;MKKSSKIGLGIGTAMCVTGLILFGVGMSSGGGEYVMASDINEMDGSIQEQKVFTMKRTKLEEVTDVEIDLDEIELTVKPSEDENYYLEYQVKSRKGKNPLEYGLENGMLSVIEKTDEKFYFIQIDLSFLSDWLGQPEMESREEVVLYVPSDKKLDSFSAKIGDNDCYAEGLNCAEADIYLDFGNLIIKDSVIDNGNIVLEDGGMEAERTKCGETDVKLQYGSLLINDSEWNDSTVKIEDGDLETNQLLCAKTDMILENGGFMGKNSTMKDSTVSLEYGGMTAEEISIEGDVTIRSEYGDILLDIAPENLLGLSMSCSTEYGYIETGDLDEQISRSEDEETMSYERKAAQESGCLQIQCEEGDIEIQ
;
A
#
# COMPACT_ATOMS: atom_id res chain seq x y z
N MET A 1 -49.12 31.01 -16.82
CA MET A 1 -48.73 30.83 -15.40
C MET A 1 -49.90 31.13 -14.48
N LYS A 2 -50.18 30.25 -13.51
CA LYS A 2 -51.20 30.46 -12.46
C LYS A 2 -50.82 31.66 -11.57
N LYS A 3 -51.79 32.35 -10.97
CA LYS A 3 -51.58 33.56 -10.13
C LYS A 3 -50.61 33.28 -8.98
N SER A 4 -50.67 32.09 -8.38
CA SER A 4 -49.75 31.62 -7.33
C SER A 4 -48.31 31.48 -7.82
N SER A 5 -48.10 30.97 -9.04
CA SER A 5 -46.76 30.85 -9.64
C SER A 5 -46.11 32.20 -9.91
N LYS A 6 -46.89 33.24 -10.23
CA LYS A 6 -46.37 34.61 -10.42
C LYS A 6 -45.96 35.26 -9.08
N ILE A 7 -46.73 35.00 -8.02
CA ILE A 7 -46.41 35.48 -6.66
C ILE A 7 -45.16 34.77 -6.13
N GLY A 8 -45.08 33.45 -6.27
CA GLY A 8 -43.89 32.67 -5.88
C GLY A 8 -42.63 33.10 -6.61
N LEU A 9 -42.72 33.34 -7.93
CA LEU A 9 -41.60 33.86 -8.71
C LEU A 9 -41.17 35.26 -8.24
N GLY A 10 -42.12 36.15 -7.97
CA GLY A 10 -41.82 37.49 -7.46
C GLY A 10 -41.10 37.48 -6.11
N ILE A 11 -41.54 36.61 -5.18
CA ILE A 11 -40.88 36.44 -3.88
C ILE A 11 -39.48 35.84 -4.07
N GLY A 12 -39.34 34.79 -4.89
CA GLY A 12 -38.04 34.18 -5.19
C GLY A 12 -37.04 35.19 -5.76
N THR A 13 -37.46 35.99 -6.75
CA THR A 13 -36.61 37.04 -7.33
C THR A 13 -36.24 38.11 -6.30
N ALA A 14 -37.18 38.54 -5.44
CA ALA A 14 -36.89 39.51 -4.38
C ALA A 14 -35.85 38.95 -3.37
N MET A 15 -35.95 37.67 -3.01
CA MET A 15 -34.98 37.01 -2.13
C MET A 15 -33.60 36.87 -2.79
N CYS A 16 -33.52 36.51 -4.08
CA CYS A 16 -32.24 36.46 -4.80
C CYS A 16 -31.57 37.84 -4.88
N VAL A 17 -32.34 38.89 -5.17
CA VAL A 17 -31.81 40.27 -5.18
C VAL A 17 -31.32 40.68 -3.80
N THR A 18 -32.07 40.35 -2.75
CA THR A 18 -31.65 40.61 -1.36
C THR A 18 -30.38 39.84 -1.01
N GLY A 19 -30.28 38.58 -1.43
CA GLY A 19 -29.07 37.76 -1.27
C GLY A 19 -27.85 38.38 -1.96
N LEU A 20 -27.98 38.83 -3.20
CA LEU A 20 -26.90 39.51 -3.93
C LEU A 20 -26.47 40.82 -3.24
N ILE A 21 -27.40 41.57 -2.67
CA ILE A 21 -27.09 42.79 -1.91
C ILE A 21 -26.30 42.43 -0.66
N LEU A 22 -26.74 41.45 0.13
CA LEU A 22 -26.05 41.02 1.35
C LEU A 22 -24.66 40.45 1.04
N PHE A 23 -24.55 39.68 -0.03
CA PHE A 23 -23.29 39.14 -0.53
C PHE A 23 -22.32 40.25 -0.95
N GLY A 24 -22.79 41.24 -1.72
CA GLY A 24 -22.00 42.41 -2.09
C GLY A 24 -21.57 43.25 -0.89
N VAL A 25 -22.46 43.45 0.10
CA VAL A 25 -22.11 44.09 1.38
C VAL A 25 -21.03 43.29 2.09
N GLY A 26 -21.19 41.96 2.20
CA GLY A 26 -20.21 41.07 2.82
C GLY A 26 -18.83 41.18 2.21
N MET A 27 -18.73 41.18 0.87
CA MET A 27 -17.45 41.41 0.18
C MET A 27 -16.87 42.78 0.47
N SER A 28 -17.69 43.83 0.38
CA SER A 28 -17.24 45.20 0.60
C SER A 28 -16.76 45.45 2.03
N SER A 29 -17.24 44.66 2.99
CA SER A 29 -16.82 44.69 4.39
C SER A 29 -15.62 43.78 4.71
N GLY A 30 -14.94 43.24 3.70
CA GLY A 30 -13.76 42.37 3.87
C GLY A 30 -14.08 40.88 4.01
N GLY A 31 -15.34 40.47 3.79
CA GLY A 31 -15.74 39.06 3.88
C GLY A 31 -15.10 38.17 2.81
N GLY A 32 -14.76 38.73 1.64
CA GLY A 32 -14.01 38.00 0.61
C GLY A 32 -12.57 37.71 1.01
N GLU A 33 -11.88 38.71 1.57
CA GLU A 33 -10.54 38.56 2.13
C GLU A 33 -10.55 37.58 3.31
N TYR A 34 -11.59 37.63 4.16
CA TYR A 34 -11.80 36.67 5.24
C TYR A 34 -11.95 35.24 4.73
N VAL A 35 -12.80 34.98 3.74
CA VAL A 35 -12.99 33.62 3.19
C VAL A 35 -11.72 33.08 2.53
N MET A 36 -10.89 33.95 1.93
CA MET A 36 -9.63 33.55 1.29
C MET A 36 -8.46 33.40 2.26
N ALA A 37 -8.49 34.10 3.40
CA ALA A 37 -7.41 34.10 4.38
C ALA A 37 -7.75 33.37 5.69
N SER A 38 -8.96 32.82 5.82
CA SER A 38 -9.35 31.97 6.94
C SER A 38 -9.35 30.51 6.50
N ASP A 39 -8.84 29.65 7.37
CA ASP A 39 -9.13 28.23 7.25
C ASP A 39 -10.59 27.99 7.65
N ILE A 40 -11.48 28.03 6.66
CA ILE A 40 -12.91 27.78 6.84
C ILE A 40 -13.18 26.37 7.40
N ASN A 41 -12.20 25.46 7.35
CA ASN A 41 -12.31 24.13 7.91
C ASN A 41 -12.09 24.11 9.43
N GLU A 42 -11.45 25.13 10.02
CA GLU A 42 -11.19 25.17 11.48
C GLU A 42 -12.39 25.69 12.32
N MET A 43 -13.50 26.16 11.72
CA MET A 43 -14.71 26.64 12.42
C MET A 43 -14.48 27.62 13.61
N ASP A 44 -13.29 28.20 13.78
CA ASP A 44 -12.93 28.99 14.98
C ASP A 44 -13.19 30.50 14.83
N GLY A 45 -13.39 30.98 13.59
CA GLY A 45 -13.70 32.37 13.31
C GLY A 45 -12.50 33.31 13.18
N SER A 46 -11.26 32.80 13.16
CA SER A 46 -10.04 33.60 13.02
C SER A 46 -9.54 33.70 11.57
N ILE A 47 -8.99 34.86 11.22
CA ILE A 47 -8.22 35.06 9.98
C ILE A 47 -6.80 34.61 10.30
N GLN A 48 -6.41 33.41 9.87
CA GLN A 48 -5.03 32.97 9.90
C GLN A 48 -4.59 32.73 8.46
N GLU A 49 -3.72 33.61 7.94
CA GLU A 49 -2.94 33.29 6.73
C GLU A 49 -2.40 31.86 6.90
N GLN A 50 -2.74 30.94 5.99
CA GLN A 50 -2.23 29.58 5.99
C GLN A 50 -0.71 29.65 5.84
N LYS A 51 -0.03 29.69 6.98
CA LYS A 51 1.41 29.89 7.04
C LYS A 51 2.06 28.56 6.72
N VAL A 52 2.75 28.50 5.59
CA VAL A 52 3.56 27.34 5.24
C VAL A 52 4.90 27.43 5.97
N PHE A 53 5.30 26.33 6.62
CA PHE A 53 6.65 26.13 7.13
C PHE A 53 7.41 25.26 6.13
N THR A 54 8.62 25.69 5.79
CA THR A 54 9.47 24.97 4.83
C THR A 54 10.86 24.84 5.37
N MET A 55 11.42 23.64 5.25
CA MET A 55 12.83 23.37 5.35
C MET A 55 13.33 22.98 3.98
N LYS A 56 14.17 23.83 3.39
CA LYS A 56 14.86 23.46 2.15
C LYS A 56 15.75 22.25 2.42
N ARG A 57 16.01 21.44 1.40
CA ARG A 57 16.98 20.33 1.42
C ARG A 57 18.23 20.70 2.23
N THR A 58 18.29 20.20 3.45
CA THR A 58 19.32 20.53 4.44
C THR A 58 20.13 19.29 4.71
N LYS A 59 21.45 19.44 4.59
CA LYS A 59 22.40 18.37 4.85
C LYS A 59 22.37 17.99 6.34
N LEU A 60 22.26 16.70 6.62
CA LEU A 60 22.36 16.13 7.96
C LEU A 60 23.80 15.65 8.23
N GLU A 61 24.09 15.40 9.51
CA GLU A 61 25.25 14.59 9.89
C GLU A 61 25.00 13.11 9.54
N GLU A 62 25.89 12.21 9.96
CA GLU A 62 25.71 10.78 9.72
C GLU A 62 24.46 10.26 10.44
N VAL A 63 23.66 9.46 9.72
CA VAL A 63 22.42 8.86 10.22
C VAL A 63 22.57 7.34 10.16
N THR A 64 22.33 6.69 11.29
CA THR A 64 22.31 5.23 11.44
C THR A 64 20.89 4.71 11.63
N ASP A 65 20.06 5.47 12.34
CA ASP A 65 18.71 5.09 12.74
C ASP A 65 17.73 6.20 12.36
N VAL A 66 16.54 5.81 11.91
CA VAL A 66 15.49 6.74 11.50
C VAL A 66 14.19 6.37 12.20
N GLU A 67 13.54 7.34 12.84
CA GLU A 67 12.22 7.23 13.47
C GLU A 67 11.32 8.36 12.95
N ILE A 68 10.26 7.99 12.23
CA ILE A 68 9.31 8.93 11.64
C ILE A 68 7.90 8.59 12.15
N ASP A 69 7.21 9.59 12.70
CA ASP A 69 5.81 9.48 13.17
C ASP A 69 5.02 10.67 12.61
N LEU A 70 4.23 10.42 11.56
CA LEU A 70 3.44 11.43 10.83
C LEU A 70 1.96 11.05 10.87
N ASP A 71 1.08 12.03 11.04
CA ASP A 71 -0.36 11.83 11.14
C ASP A 71 -1.06 12.16 9.82
N GLU A 72 -0.80 13.30 9.20
CA GLU A 72 -1.49 13.73 7.96
C GLU A 72 -0.52 14.01 6.79
N ILE A 73 0.79 13.83 7.02
CA ILE A 73 1.87 14.26 6.11
C ILE A 73 2.44 13.07 5.33
N GLU A 74 2.61 13.25 4.01
CA GLU A 74 3.25 12.27 3.12
C GLU A 74 4.73 12.07 3.47
N LEU A 75 5.18 10.82 3.52
CA LEU A 75 6.59 10.49 3.66
C LEU A 75 7.16 10.01 2.32
N THR A 76 8.26 10.64 1.91
CA THR A 76 9.04 10.20 0.76
C THR A 76 10.51 9.98 1.13
N VAL A 77 10.99 8.74 1.00
CA VAL A 77 12.41 8.39 1.05
C VAL A 77 12.93 8.26 -0.38
N LYS A 78 14.05 8.91 -0.67
CA LYS A 78 14.70 8.91 -1.99
C LYS A 78 16.20 8.65 -1.86
N PRO A 79 16.83 8.07 -2.90
CA PRO A 79 18.28 7.99 -2.94
C PRO A 79 18.88 9.41 -3.01
N SER A 80 19.95 9.63 -2.25
CA SER A 80 20.72 10.87 -2.32
C SER A 80 21.64 10.85 -3.55
N GLU A 81 21.82 12.01 -4.17
CA GLU A 81 22.71 12.20 -5.33
C GLU A 81 24.20 12.18 -4.95
N ASP A 82 24.50 12.23 -3.64
CA ASP A 82 25.85 12.18 -3.08
C ASP A 82 25.90 11.35 -1.80
N GLU A 83 27.08 11.25 -1.17
CA GLU A 83 27.32 10.43 0.03
C GLU A 83 26.69 10.98 1.32
N ASN A 84 25.81 11.99 1.26
CA ASN A 84 25.24 12.64 2.43
C ASN A 84 23.72 12.46 2.54
N TYR A 85 23.26 12.49 3.79
CA TYR A 85 21.85 12.51 4.14
C TYR A 85 21.29 13.93 4.02
N TYR A 86 20.03 14.05 3.61
CA TYR A 86 19.32 15.33 3.60
C TYR A 86 17.89 15.19 4.11
N LEU A 87 17.38 16.24 4.74
CA LEU A 87 15.97 16.37 5.09
C LEU A 87 15.39 17.63 4.42
N GLU A 88 14.20 17.49 3.87
CA GLU A 88 13.39 18.55 3.29
C GLU A 88 11.95 18.37 3.76
N TYR A 89 11.25 19.47 4.03
CA TYR A 89 9.81 19.39 4.27
C TYR A 89 9.09 20.67 3.90
N GLN A 90 7.80 20.53 3.60
CA GLN A 90 6.85 21.61 3.47
C GLN A 90 5.56 21.20 4.17
N VAL A 91 5.12 21.98 5.16
CA VAL A 91 3.93 21.68 5.98
C VAL A 91 3.14 22.96 6.23
N LYS A 92 1.81 22.84 6.32
CA LYS A 92 0.92 23.94 6.69
C LYS A 92 0.93 24.12 8.20
N SER A 93 0.83 25.36 8.66
CA SER A 93 0.75 25.64 10.08
C SER A 93 -0.49 24.99 10.70
N ARG A 94 -0.32 24.31 11.83
CA ARG A 94 -1.43 23.91 12.70
C ARG A 94 -1.47 24.89 13.88
N LYS A 95 -2.60 25.59 14.09
CA LYS A 95 -2.75 26.63 15.13
C LYS A 95 -1.62 27.68 15.13
N GLY A 96 -1.17 28.10 13.93
CA GLY A 96 -0.09 29.07 13.74
C GLY A 96 1.32 28.59 14.09
N LYS A 97 1.50 27.31 14.43
CA LYS A 97 2.80 26.68 14.76
C LYS A 97 3.23 25.70 13.67
N ASN A 98 4.52 25.42 13.64
CA ASN A 98 5.04 24.33 12.82
C ASN A 98 4.61 23.00 13.48
N PRO A 99 3.82 22.15 12.81
CA PRO A 99 3.43 20.85 13.36
C PRO A 99 4.60 19.87 13.40
N LEU A 100 5.64 20.08 12.58
CA LEU A 100 6.76 19.15 12.47
C LEU A 100 7.90 19.53 13.42
N GLU A 101 8.37 18.56 14.20
CA GLU A 101 9.64 18.62 14.93
C GLU A 101 10.60 17.57 14.40
N TYR A 102 11.89 17.93 14.28
CA TYR A 102 12.92 16.96 13.95
C TYR A 102 14.16 17.16 14.83
N GLY A 103 14.89 16.08 15.06
CA GLY A 103 16.14 16.07 15.82
C GLY A 103 17.09 14.99 15.31
N LEU A 104 18.39 15.24 15.45
CA LEU A 104 19.43 14.25 15.17
C LEU A 104 20.35 14.16 16.38
N GLU A 105 20.26 13.06 17.11
CA GLU A 105 21.08 12.81 18.30
C GLU A 105 21.74 11.43 18.20
N ASN A 106 23.07 11.40 18.31
CA ASN A 106 23.88 10.17 18.27
C ASN A 106 23.61 9.26 17.05
N GLY A 107 23.33 9.84 15.87
CA GLY A 107 23.03 9.10 14.64
C GLY A 107 21.56 8.74 14.44
N MET A 108 20.70 8.97 15.45
CA MET A 108 19.26 8.75 15.36
C MET A 108 18.55 10.02 14.89
N LEU A 109 17.97 9.96 13.69
CA LEU A 109 17.08 11.00 13.15
C LEU A 109 15.65 10.71 13.60
N SER A 110 15.04 11.66 14.31
CA SER A 110 13.62 11.63 14.66
C SER A 110 12.87 12.74 13.92
N VAL A 111 11.74 12.41 13.28
CA VAL A 111 10.84 13.38 12.63
C VAL A 111 9.40 13.07 13.08
N ILE A 112 8.79 14.00 13.81
CA ILE A 112 7.50 13.78 14.47
C ILE A 112 6.53 14.91 14.10
N GLU A 113 5.33 14.54 13.64
CA GLU A 113 4.20 15.44 13.54
C GLU A 113 3.47 15.56 14.89
N LYS A 114 3.22 16.80 15.33
CA LYS A 114 2.50 17.09 16.56
C LYS A 114 1.02 17.35 16.30
N THR A 115 0.19 16.36 16.60
CA THR A 115 -1.27 16.54 16.62
C THR A 115 -1.74 17.05 17.98
N ASP A 116 -1.87 18.37 18.14
CA ASP A 116 -2.57 18.97 19.29
C ASP A 116 -4.11 18.81 19.10
N GLU A 117 -4.66 17.67 19.53
CA GLU A 117 -6.09 17.26 19.58
C GLU A 117 -6.75 16.84 18.24
N LYS A 118 -7.57 15.77 18.29
CA LYS A 118 -8.33 15.20 17.15
C LYS A 118 -9.26 16.24 16.53
N PHE A 119 -9.04 16.60 15.26
CA PHE A 119 -9.91 17.49 14.50
C PHE A 119 -10.88 16.71 13.62
N TYR A 120 -12.12 17.20 13.51
CA TYR A 120 -13.10 16.71 12.55
C TYR A 120 -13.11 17.65 11.34
N PHE A 121 -12.56 17.22 10.21
CA PHE A 121 -12.62 17.97 8.96
C PHE A 121 -14.04 17.97 8.38
N ILE A 122 -14.53 19.14 7.96
CA ILE A 122 -15.70 19.27 7.07
C ILE A 122 -15.20 19.93 5.80
N GLN A 123 -15.06 19.18 4.71
CA GLN A 123 -14.82 19.77 3.39
C GLN A 123 -16.05 20.59 2.97
N ILE A 124 -15.92 21.92 3.00
CA ILE A 124 -16.93 22.83 2.43
C ILE A 124 -16.46 23.25 1.05
N ASP A 125 -17.13 22.74 0.02
CA ASP A 125 -16.86 23.13 -1.37
C ASP A 125 -17.31 24.59 -1.62
N LEU A 126 -16.33 25.49 -1.67
CA LEU A 126 -16.50 26.90 -2.05
C LEU A 126 -16.17 27.17 -3.53
N SER A 127 -16.05 26.14 -4.36
CA SER A 127 -15.73 26.30 -5.79
C SER A 127 -16.71 27.22 -6.53
N PHE A 128 -17.97 27.31 -6.07
CA PHE A 128 -18.97 28.25 -6.58
C PHE A 128 -18.61 29.74 -6.40
N LEU A 129 -17.64 30.07 -5.53
CA LEU A 129 -17.14 31.43 -5.27
C LEU A 129 -15.85 31.75 -6.03
N SER A 130 -15.23 30.78 -6.69
CA SER A 130 -13.91 30.91 -7.36
C SER A 130 -13.87 32.04 -8.41
N ASP A 131 -14.94 32.20 -9.19
CA ASP A 131 -15.09 33.30 -10.16
C ASP A 131 -15.09 34.70 -9.51
N TRP A 132 -15.36 34.79 -8.21
CA TRP A 132 -15.54 36.04 -7.49
C TRP A 132 -14.44 36.36 -6.48
N LEU A 133 -13.79 35.33 -5.93
CA LEU A 133 -12.73 35.48 -4.92
C LEU A 133 -11.31 35.35 -5.52
N GLY A 134 -11.18 34.86 -6.75
CA GLY A 134 -9.89 34.44 -7.33
C GLY A 134 -9.63 32.94 -7.10
N GLN A 135 -8.69 32.35 -7.85
CA GLN A 135 -8.26 30.98 -7.55
C GLN A 135 -7.38 31.01 -6.29
N PRO A 136 -7.67 30.20 -5.26
CA PRO A 136 -6.68 29.98 -4.20
C PRO A 136 -5.40 29.43 -4.84
N GLU A 137 -4.22 29.86 -4.34
CA GLU A 137 -2.95 29.27 -4.74
C GLU A 137 -3.03 27.75 -4.55
N MET A 138 -2.52 26.98 -5.53
CA MET A 138 -2.48 25.51 -5.52
C MET A 138 -2.19 24.98 -4.12
N GLU A 139 -3.00 24.04 -3.65
CA GLU A 139 -2.73 23.29 -2.42
C GLU A 139 -1.28 22.80 -2.46
N SER A 140 -0.43 23.37 -1.60
CA SER A 140 0.89 22.79 -1.37
C SER A 140 0.66 21.47 -0.67
N ARG A 141 1.03 20.36 -1.34
CA ARG A 141 1.10 19.04 -0.71
C ARG A 141 2.02 19.13 0.51
N GLU A 142 1.58 18.55 1.62
CA GLU A 142 2.37 18.49 2.84
C GLU A 142 3.22 17.21 2.76
N GLU A 143 4.54 17.36 2.74
CA GLU A 143 5.48 16.26 2.48
C GLU A 143 6.74 16.42 3.35
N VAL A 144 7.25 15.29 3.84
CA VAL A 144 8.61 15.12 4.37
C VAL A 144 9.41 14.27 3.38
N VAL A 145 10.55 14.79 2.93
CA VAL A 145 11.48 14.06 2.07
C VAL A 145 12.79 13.77 2.80
N LEU A 146 13.10 12.49 2.96
CA LEU A 146 14.38 12.00 3.47
C LEU A 146 15.24 11.47 2.32
N TYR A 147 16.44 12.03 2.16
CA TYR A 147 17.40 11.56 1.17
C TYR A 147 18.46 10.69 1.86
N VAL A 148 18.57 9.43 1.43
CA VAL A 148 19.51 8.42 1.98
C VAL A 148 20.56 8.07 0.92
N PRO A 149 21.87 8.13 1.22
CA PRO A 149 22.90 7.69 0.28
C PRO A 149 22.74 6.21 -0.08
N SER A 150 22.72 5.90 -1.37
CA SER A 150 22.44 4.53 -1.86
C SER A 150 23.52 3.50 -1.48
N ASP A 151 24.72 3.95 -1.12
CA ASP A 151 25.84 3.10 -0.69
C ASP A 151 25.87 2.86 0.82
N LYS A 152 24.96 3.49 1.57
CA LYS A 152 24.86 3.36 3.02
C LYS A 152 23.73 2.42 3.40
N LYS A 153 23.98 1.67 4.46
CA LYS A 153 22.99 0.82 5.11
C LYS A 153 22.63 1.44 6.45
N LEU A 154 21.35 1.70 6.67
CA LEU A 154 20.81 2.09 7.97
C LEU A 154 20.77 0.86 8.89
N ASP A 155 21.04 1.07 10.17
CA ASP A 155 20.84 0.03 11.18
C ASP A 155 19.33 -0.19 11.41
N SER A 156 18.55 0.89 11.46
CA SER A 156 17.09 0.81 11.58
C SER A 156 16.35 1.93 10.82
N PHE A 157 15.17 1.59 10.30
CA PHE A 157 14.22 2.53 9.72
C PHE A 157 12.81 2.25 10.25
N SER A 158 12.25 3.18 11.00
CA SER A 158 10.87 3.12 11.51
C SER A 158 10.04 4.26 10.93
N ALA A 159 8.87 3.93 10.40
CA ALA A 159 7.91 4.89 9.86
C ALA A 159 6.50 4.52 10.30
N LYS A 160 5.85 5.41 11.04
CA LYS A 160 4.45 5.34 11.40
C LYS A 160 3.70 6.48 10.72
N ILE A 161 2.72 6.15 9.88
CA ILE A 161 1.98 7.11 9.07
C ILE A 161 0.48 6.92 9.34
N GLY A 162 -0.22 7.99 9.70
CA GLY A 162 -1.67 7.98 9.93
C GLY A 162 -2.46 7.98 8.62
N ASP A 163 -2.55 9.13 7.98
CA ASP A 163 -3.36 9.47 6.82
C ASP A 163 -2.48 10.02 5.69
N ASN A 164 -1.73 9.16 5.00
CA ASN A 164 -1.14 9.44 3.68
C ASN A 164 -0.40 8.24 3.09
N ASP A 165 0.05 8.38 1.85
CA ASP A 165 0.94 7.41 1.24
C ASP A 165 2.37 7.53 1.81
N CYS A 166 3.10 6.42 1.75
CA CYS A 166 4.53 6.34 2.05
C CYS A 166 5.28 5.81 0.82
N TYR A 167 6.27 6.57 0.36
CA TYR A 167 7.12 6.19 -0.77
C TYR A 167 8.54 5.96 -0.27
N ALA A 168 9.12 4.79 -0.54
CA ALA A 168 10.51 4.48 -0.18
C ALA A 168 11.28 3.95 -1.39
N GLU A 169 12.13 4.79 -1.97
CA GLU A 169 13.03 4.42 -3.06
C GLU A 169 14.48 4.36 -2.56
N GLY A 170 15.19 3.27 -2.89
CA GLY A 170 16.61 3.14 -2.55
C GLY A 170 16.88 2.93 -1.06
N LEU A 171 15.89 2.47 -0.29
CA LEU A 171 16.05 2.19 1.13
C LEU A 171 16.92 0.95 1.32
N ASN A 172 18.02 1.07 2.06
CA ASN A 172 18.89 -0.03 2.42
C ASN A 172 19.04 -0.06 3.93
N CYS A 173 18.41 -1.02 4.61
CA CYS A 173 18.43 -1.11 6.07
C CYS A 173 18.58 -2.54 6.57
N ALA A 174 19.10 -2.68 7.80
CA ALA A 174 19.11 -3.96 8.49
C ALA A 174 17.72 -4.27 9.08
N GLU A 175 17.11 -3.30 9.76
CA GLU A 175 15.76 -3.44 10.33
C GLU A 175 14.81 -2.40 9.73
N ALA A 176 13.60 -2.82 9.36
CA ALA A 176 12.51 -1.94 8.98
C ALA A 176 11.25 -2.20 9.83
N ASP A 177 10.63 -1.15 10.37
CA ASP A 177 9.32 -1.23 11.02
C ASP A 177 8.40 -0.15 10.45
N ILE A 178 7.48 -0.55 9.56
CA ILE A 178 6.62 0.36 8.82
C ILE A 178 5.17 0.07 9.15
N TYR A 179 4.46 1.08 9.62
CA TYR A 179 3.04 1.01 9.97
C TYR A 179 2.27 2.15 9.29
N LEU A 180 1.22 1.81 8.55
CA LEU A 180 0.27 2.79 7.97
C LEU A 180 -1.15 2.48 8.48
N ASP A 181 -1.83 3.47 9.06
CA ASP A 181 -3.27 3.37 9.36
C ASP A 181 -4.08 3.45 8.04
N PHE A 182 -3.83 4.48 7.23
CA PHE A 182 -4.44 4.71 5.92
C PHE A 182 -3.39 5.11 4.88
N GLY A 183 -3.60 4.68 3.64
CA GLY A 183 -2.76 5.03 2.50
C GLY A 183 -1.87 3.89 2.04
N ASN A 184 -1.21 4.08 0.90
CA ASN A 184 -0.44 3.02 0.24
C ASN A 184 1.05 3.10 0.58
N LEU A 185 1.69 1.95 0.62
CA LEU A 185 3.14 1.84 0.73
C LEU A 185 3.74 1.44 -0.61
N ILE A 186 4.64 2.26 -1.15
CA ILE A 186 5.38 1.94 -2.37
C ILE A 186 6.87 1.84 -2.03
N ILE A 187 7.45 0.64 -2.15
CA ILE A 187 8.88 0.40 -1.93
C ILE A 187 9.55 0.00 -3.24
N LYS A 188 10.57 0.75 -3.65
CA LYS A 188 11.30 0.53 -4.91
C LYS A 188 12.80 0.47 -4.69
N ASP A 189 13.50 -0.36 -5.46
CA ASP A 189 14.97 -0.39 -5.52
C ASP A 189 15.64 -0.53 -4.13
N SER A 190 15.03 -1.32 -3.25
CA SER A 190 15.34 -1.34 -1.82
C SER A 190 15.82 -2.71 -1.34
N VAL A 191 16.61 -2.72 -0.26
CA VAL A 191 17.12 -3.90 0.42
C VAL A 191 16.79 -3.82 1.90
N ILE A 192 15.99 -4.77 2.40
CA ILE A 192 15.56 -4.87 3.79
C ILE A 192 16.01 -6.25 4.30
N ASP A 193 16.93 -6.30 5.26
CA ASP A 193 17.36 -7.61 5.80
C ASP A 193 16.26 -8.23 6.66
N ASN A 194 15.70 -7.46 7.59
CA ASN A 194 14.58 -7.87 8.43
C ASN A 194 13.51 -6.76 8.46
N GLY A 195 12.24 -7.14 8.40
CA GLY A 195 11.15 -6.18 8.29
C GLY A 195 9.86 -6.58 8.99
N ASN A 196 9.16 -5.61 9.54
CA ASN A 196 7.76 -5.71 9.95
C ASN A 196 6.99 -4.59 9.24
N ILE A 197 6.05 -4.96 8.37
CA ILE A 197 5.25 -4.03 7.58
C ILE A 197 3.78 -4.31 7.84
N VAL A 198 3.04 -3.32 8.31
CA VAL A 198 1.62 -3.43 8.64
C VAL A 198 0.86 -2.26 8.01
N LEU A 199 -0.14 -2.58 7.18
CA LEU A 199 -1.07 -1.60 6.61
C LEU A 199 -2.49 -2.00 6.99
N GLU A 200 -3.21 -1.11 7.66
CA GLU A 200 -4.60 -1.36 8.07
C GLU A 200 -5.57 -1.10 6.88
N ASP A 201 -5.48 0.06 6.22
CA ASP A 201 -6.29 0.39 5.02
C ASP A 201 -5.44 1.02 3.90
N GLY A 202 -5.00 0.17 2.98
CA GLY A 202 -4.21 0.57 1.82
C GLY A 202 -3.41 -0.59 1.21
N GLY A 203 -3.03 -0.43 -0.05
CA GLY A 203 -2.24 -1.43 -0.77
C GLY A 203 -0.73 -1.24 -0.61
N MET A 204 0.02 -2.27 -0.96
CA MET A 204 1.47 -2.21 -1.04
C MET A 204 1.97 -2.57 -2.43
N GLU A 205 2.93 -1.80 -2.95
CA GLU A 205 3.69 -2.11 -4.16
C GLU A 205 5.18 -2.27 -3.80
N ALA A 206 5.76 -3.43 -4.13
CA ALA A 206 7.17 -3.70 -4.02
C ALA A 206 7.78 -3.95 -5.40
N GLU A 207 8.74 -3.13 -5.82
CA GLU A 207 9.39 -3.26 -7.13
C GLU A 207 10.92 -3.26 -6.99
N ARG A 208 11.60 -4.26 -7.57
CA ARG A 208 13.07 -4.40 -7.46
C ARG A 208 13.55 -4.39 -6.01
N THR A 209 12.85 -5.15 -5.17
CA THR A 209 13.15 -5.26 -3.74
C THR A 209 13.88 -6.55 -3.41
N LYS A 210 14.75 -6.50 -2.40
CA LYS A 210 15.31 -7.69 -1.76
C LYS A 210 14.95 -7.68 -0.29
N CYS A 211 14.14 -8.65 0.12
CA CYS A 211 13.69 -8.81 1.50
C CYS A 211 14.26 -10.11 2.08
N GLY A 212 14.89 -10.03 3.25
CA GLY A 212 15.13 -11.20 4.10
C GLY A 212 13.92 -11.46 5.00
N GLU A 213 14.16 -11.70 6.29
CA GLU A 213 13.11 -12.08 7.25
C GLU A 213 12.10 -10.94 7.45
N THR A 214 11.04 -10.97 6.65
CA THR A 214 10.09 -9.85 6.54
C THR A 214 8.67 -10.35 6.71
N ASP A 215 7.97 -9.81 7.70
CA ASP A 215 6.54 -10.02 7.89
C ASP A 215 5.76 -8.85 7.28
N VAL A 216 4.87 -9.14 6.34
CA VAL A 216 3.94 -8.17 5.74
C VAL A 216 2.52 -8.55 6.11
N LYS A 217 1.75 -7.60 6.64
CA LYS A 217 0.33 -7.76 7.00
C LYS A 217 -0.49 -6.64 6.39
N LEU A 218 -1.44 -7.01 5.53
CA LEU A 218 -2.45 -6.11 4.98
C LEU A 218 -3.81 -6.51 5.51
N GLN A 219 -4.51 -5.60 6.18
CA GLN A 219 -5.90 -5.86 6.58
C GLN A 219 -6.86 -5.61 5.41
N TYR A 220 -6.82 -4.41 4.82
CA TYR A 220 -7.57 -4.06 3.62
C TYR A 220 -6.64 -3.51 2.55
N GLY A 221 -6.47 -4.24 1.45
CA GLY A 221 -5.61 -3.80 0.35
C GLY A 221 -4.89 -4.96 -0.32
N SER A 222 -4.46 -4.73 -1.55
CA SER A 222 -3.74 -5.73 -2.34
C SER A 222 -2.23 -5.52 -2.27
N LEU A 223 -1.48 -6.60 -2.42
CA LEU A 223 -0.02 -6.59 -2.52
C LEU A 223 0.40 -6.88 -3.95
N LEU A 224 1.17 -5.97 -4.55
CA LEU A 224 1.79 -6.14 -5.85
C LEU A 224 3.31 -6.27 -5.69
N ILE A 225 3.90 -7.37 -6.17
CA ILE A 225 5.35 -7.62 -6.13
C ILE A 225 5.90 -7.81 -7.54
N ASN A 226 6.85 -6.96 -7.93
CA ASN A 226 7.51 -6.99 -9.23
C ASN A 226 9.02 -7.12 -9.08
N ASP A 227 9.65 -7.98 -9.90
CA ASP A 227 11.11 -8.09 -10.05
C ASP A 227 11.88 -8.18 -8.71
N SER A 228 11.36 -8.97 -7.76
CA SER A 228 11.82 -8.95 -6.36
C SER A 228 12.28 -10.32 -5.86
N GLU A 229 13.10 -10.31 -4.81
CA GLU A 229 13.65 -11.51 -4.16
C GLU A 229 13.33 -11.49 -2.66
N TRP A 230 12.50 -12.41 -2.17
CA TRP A 230 12.00 -12.44 -0.80
C TRP A 230 12.32 -13.78 -0.14
N ASN A 231 13.03 -13.79 0.99
CA ASN A 231 13.50 -15.02 1.63
C ASN A 231 13.14 -15.04 3.11
N ASP A 232 12.74 -16.21 3.63
CA ASP A 232 12.41 -16.39 5.05
C ASP A 232 11.31 -15.38 5.52
N SER A 233 10.31 -15.11 4.67
CA SER A 233 9.30 -14.05 4.85
C SER A 233 7.89 -14.59 5.11
N THR A 234 7.01 -13.79 5.72
CA THR A 234 5.57 -14.08 5.83
C THR A 234 4.77 -12.97 5.16
N VAL A 235 3.79 -13.33 4.34
CA VAL A 235 2.81 -12.40 3.76
C VAL A 235 1.42 -12.82 4.23
N LYS A 236 0.72 -11.94 4.93
CA LYS A 236 -0.68 -12.13 5.33
C LYS A 236 -1.55 -11.02 4.73
N ILE A 237 -2.59 -11.39 4.00
CA ILE A 237 -3.59 -10.47 3.44
C ILE A 237 -4.98 -10.91 3.90
N GLU A 238 -5.68 -10.07 4.66
CA GLU A 238 -7.02 -10.41 5.17
C GLU A 238 -8.12 -10.16 4.12
N ASP A 239 -8.10 -9.01 3.45
CA ASP A 239 -9.00 -8.65 2.34
C ASP A 239 -8.23 -7.94 1.22
N GLY A 240 -8.01 -8.66 0.12
CA GLY A 240 -7.28 -8.17 -1.05
C GLY A 240 -6.49 -9.27 -1.75
N ASP A 241 -6.04 -8.98 -2.96
CA ASP A 241 -5.31 -9.93 -3.80
C ASP A 241 -3.78 -9.84 -3.61
N LEU A 242 -3.09 -10.96 -3.86
CA LEU A 242 -1.65 -10.98 -4.09
C LEU A 242 -1.39 -11.09 -5.59
N GLU A 243 -0.66 -10.12 -6.15
CA GLU A 243 -0.16 -10.18 -7.52
C GLU A 243 1.37 -10.23 -7.51
N THR A 244 1.95 -11.21 -8.22
CA THR A 244 3.40 -11.32 -8.38
C THR A 244 3.78 -11.43 -9.84
N ASN A 245 4.86 -10.74 -10.21
CA ASN A 245 5.49 -10.87 -11.52
C ASN A 245 7.01 -10.87 -11.35
N GLN A 246 7.66 -11.97 -11.73
CA GLN A 246 9.11 -12.17 -11.51
C GLN A 246 9.49 -12.09 -10.03
N LEU A 247 8.70 -12.72 -9.16
CA LEU A 247 9.08 -12.94 -7.76
C LEU A 247 9.95 -14.19 -7.66
N LEU A 248 11.13 -14.07 -7.07
CA LEU A 248 11.90 -15.20 -6.55
C LEU A 248 11.69 -15.26 -5.04
N CYS A 249 11.01 -16.30 -4.54
CA CYS A 249 10.85 -16.48 -3.10
C CYS A 249 11.40 -17.80 -2.59
N ALA A 250 11.93 -17.78 -1.36
CA ALA A 250 12.36 -18.99 -0.68
C ALA A 250 11.94 -18.98 0.80
N LYS A 251 11.38 -20.11 1.28
CA LYS A 251 10.84 -20.25 2.64
C LYS A 251 9.89 -19.11 3.00
N THR A 252 8.96 -18.85 2.08
CA THR A 252 7.98 -17.79 2.24
C THR A 252 6.61 -18.40 2.48
N ASP A 253 5.95 -17.99 3.54
CA ASP A 253 4.56 -18.36 3.82
C ASP A 253 3.64 -17.22 3.35
N MET A 254 2.76 -17.51 2.39
CA MET A 254 1.77 -16.58 1.85
C MET A 254 0.37 -17.03 2.29
N ILE A 255 -0.35 -16.18 3.00
CA ILE A 255 -1.63 -16.49 3.63
C ILE A 255 -2.65 -15.42 3.20
N LEU A 256 -3.68 -15.85 2.47
CA LEU A 256 -4.74 -14.98 1.96
C LEU A 256 -6.08 -15.47 2.53
N GLU A 257 -6.76 -14.62 3.31
CA GLU A 257 -8.07 -14.97 3.90
C GLU A 257 -9.20 -14.69 2.91
N ASN A 258 -9.29 -13.46 2.35
CA ASN A 258 -10.29 -13.10 1.35
C ASN A 258 -9.62 -12.42 0.15
N GLY A 259 -9.31 -13.20 -0.87
CA GLY A 259 -8.60 -12.71 -2.06
C GLY A 259 -7.89 -13.82 -2.81
N GLY A 260 -7.55 -13.55 -4.06
CA GLY A 260 -6.86 -14.49 -4.93
C GLY A 260 -5.36 -14.24 -5.02
N PHE A 261 -4.64 -15.27 -5.47
CA PHE A 261 -3.25 -15.13 -5.87
C PHE A 261 -3.12 -15.21 -7.40
N MET A 262 -2.68 -14.12 -8.02
CA MET A 262 -2.22 -14.06 -9.40
C MET A 262 -0.69 -14.05 -9.49
N GLY A 263 -0.09 -15.04 -10.15
CA GLY A 263 1.37 -15.15 -10.29
C GLY A 263 1.83 -15.22 -11.74
N LYS A 264 2.97 -14.61 -12.07
CA LYS A 264 3.56 -14.71 -13.40
C LYS A 264 5.09 -14.75 -13.34
N ASN A 265 5.71 -15.67 -14.06
CA ASN A 265 7.17 -15.78 -14.18
C ASN A 265 7.90 -15.87 -12.82
N SER A 266 7.24 -16.43 -11.81
CA SER A 266 7.74 -16.45 -10.42
C SER A 266 8.34 -17.80 -10.08
N THR A 267 9.32 -17.81 -9.19
CA THR A 267 9.95 -19.02 -8.65
C THR A 267 9.64 -19.11 -7.16
N MET A 268 9.13 -20.25 -6.74
CA MET A 268 8.86 -20.55 -5.33
C MET A 268 9.76 -21.68 -4.87
N LYS A 269 10.39 -21.50 -3.72
CA LYS A 269 11.27 -22.49 -3.13
C LYS A 269 10.98 -22.76 -1.67
N ASP A 270 10.75 -24.01 -1.29
CA ASP A 270 10.57 -24.36 0.14
C ASP A 270 9.43 -23.53 0.81
N SER A 271 8.38 -23.17 0.06
CA SER A 271 7.38 -22.14 0.40
C SER A 271 5.96 -22.67 0.51
N THR A 272 5.09 -21.93 1.19
CA THR A 272 3.66 -22.26 1.34
C THR A 272 2.77 -21.15 0.79
N VAL A 273 1.69 -21.53 0.11
CA VAL A 273 0.54 -20.67 -0.19
C VAL A 273 -0.70 -21.26 0.49
N SER A 274 -1.43 -20.47 1.27
CA SER A 274 -2.70 -20.85 1.90
C SER A 274 -3.78 -19.83 1.56
N LEU A 275 -4.89 -20.29 0.99
CA LEU A 275 -6.04 -19.50 0.55
C LEU A 275 -7.29 -20.00 1.29
N GLU A 276 -8.01 -19.11 1.97
CA GLU A 276 -9.30 -19.45 2.59
C GLU A 276 -10.45 -19.20 1.60
N TYR A 277 -10.66 -17.94 1.18
CA TYR A 277 -11.66 -17.54 0.19
C TYR A 277 -11.01 -16.88 -1.02
N GLY A 278 -10.71 -17.67 -2.05
CA GLY A 278 -10.10 -17.21 -3.29
C GLY A 278 -9.30 -18.32 -3.97
N GLY A 279 -9.10 -18.17 -5.28
CA GLY A 279 -8.33 -19.11 -6.09
C GLY A 279 -6.90 -18.64 -6.34
N MET A 280 -6.11 -19.54 -6.91
CA MET A 280 -4.79 -19.21 -7.45
C MET A 280 -4.82 -19.35 -8.97
N THR A 281 -4.29 -18.36 -9.68
CA THR A 281 -3.98 -18.46 -11.10
C THR A 281 -2.55 -18.04 -11.30
N ALA A 282 -1.69 -18.95 -11.77
CA ALA A 282 -0.28 -18.63 -11.93
C ALA A 282 0.29 -19.19 -13.23
N GLU A 283 1.04 -18.36 -13.94
CA GLU A 283 1.62 -18.65 -15.26
C GLU A 283 3.15 -18.68 -15.21
N GLU A 284 3.76 -19.59 -15.96
CA GLU A 284 5.22 -19.77 -16.03
C GLU A 284 5.88 -19.87 -14.64
N ILE A 285 5.30 -20.65 -13.71
CA ILE A 285 5.81 -20.81 -12.34
C ILE A 285 6.88 -21.89 -12.27
N SER A 286 8.00 -21.59 -11.61
CA SER A 286 9.04 -22.56 -11.27
C SER A 286 8.93 -22.98 -9.81
N ILE A 287 9.00 -24.29 -9.57
CA ILE A 287 8.95 -24.91 -8.24
C ILE A 287 10.31 -25.53 -7.90
N GLU A 288 10.97 -25.00 -6.88
CA GLU A 288 12.22 -25.55 -6.37
C GLU A 288 12.02 -26.09 -4.94
N GLY A 289 12.71 -27.17 -4.57
CA GLY A 289 12.54 -27.72 -3.22
C GLY A 289 11.09 -28.13 -2.94
N ASP A 290 10.60 -27.90 -1.72
CA ASP A 290 9.25 -28.34 -1.31
C ASP A 290 8.25 -27.18 -1.29
N VAL A 291 7.28 -27.16 -2.21
CA VAL A 291 6.22 -26.13 -2.24
C VAL A 291 4.87 -26.75 -1.92
N THR A 292 4.10 -26.10 -1.05
CA THR A 292 2.73 -26.51 -0.72
C THR A 292 1.73 -25.40 -1.00
N ILE A 293 0.62 -25.74 -1.67
CA ILE A 293 -0.50 -24.84 -1.94
C ILE A 293 -1.75 -25.45 -1.29
N ARG A 294 -2.48 -24.65 -0.51
CA ARG A 294 -3.74 -25.04 0.14
C ARG A 294 -4.84 -24.05 -0.22
N SER A 295 -6.03 -24.56 -0.52
CA SER A 295 -7.22 -23.77 -0.80
C SER A 295 -8.42 -24.38 -0.07
N GLU A 296 -9.15 -23.60 0.72
CA GLU A 296 -10.45 -24.03 1.26
C GLU A 296 -11.55 -23.83 0.21
N TYR A 297 -11.66 -22.62 -0.34
CA TYR A 297 -12.68 -22.26 -1.34
C TYR A 297 -12.07 -21.52 -2.53
N GLY A 298 -11.77 -22.25 -3.60
CA GLY A 298 -11.27 -21.65 -4.83
C GLY A 298 -10.46 -22.60 -5.68
N ASP A 299 -10.48 -22.35 -6.99
CA ASP A 299 -9.76 -23.15 -7.98
C ASP A 299 -8.26 -22.81 -7.96
N ILE A 300 -7.43 -23.81 -8.27
CA ILE A 300 -5.99 -23.69 -8.41
C ILE A 300 -5.62 -23.99 -9.87
N LEU A 301 -5.23 -22.96 -10.60
CA LEU A 301 -4.80 -23.03 -12.00
C LEU A 301 -3.31 -22.69 -12.09
N LEU A 302 -2.48 -23.68 -12.41
CA LEU A 302 -1.03 -23.53 -12.47
C LEU A 302 -0.51 -23.95 -13.84
N ASP A 303 0.14 -23.02 -14.53
CA ASP A 303 1.01 -23.30 -15.66
C ASP A 303 2.47 -23.33 -15.15
N ILE A 304 3.06 -24.52 -15.16
CA ILE A 304 4.39 -24.78 -14.62
C ILE A 304 5.42 -24.66 -15.74
N ALA A 305 6.52 -23.94 -15.47
CA ALA A 305 7.60 -23.76 -16.44
C ALA A 305 8.07 -25.13 -17.02
N PRO A 306 8.13 -25.31 -18.36
CA PRO A 306 8.38 -26.61 -18.98
C PRO A 306 9.70 -27.29 -18.56
N GLU A 307 10.74 -26.50 -18.32
CA GLU A 307 12.03 -26.96 -17.79
C GLU A 307 11.92 -27.59 -16.40
N ASN A 308 10.92 -27.20 -15.62
CA ASN A 308 10.71 -27.59 -14.23
C ASN A 308 9.95 -28.92 -14.14
N LEU A 309 9.06 -29.19 -15.10
CA LEU A 309 8.19 -30.37 -15.13
C LEU A 309 8.96 -31.70 -15.06
N LEU A 310 10.13 -31.83 -15.70
CA LEU A 310 10.86 -33.12 -15.76
C LEU A 310 11.37 -33.60 -14.38
N GLY A 311 11.70 -32.67 -13.49
CA GLY A 311 12.26 -32.95 -12.17
C GLY A 311 11.26 -32.85 -11.01
N LEU A 312 10.02 -32.44 -11.29
CA LEU A 312 9.00 -32.16 -10.27
C LEU A 312 8.19 -33.40 -9.88
N SER A 313 8.27 -33.81 -8.62
CA SER A 313 7.28 -34.72 -8.03
C SER A 313 6.04 -33.92 -7.61
N MET A 314 4.84 -34.51 -7.73
CA MET A 314 3.57 -33.82 -7.44
C MET A 314 2.61 -34.72 -6.67
N SER A 315 1.94 -34.16 -5.68
CA SER A 315 0.85 -34.78 -4.93
C SER A 315 -0.31 -33.78 -4.83
N CYS A 316 -1.44 -34.09 -5.46
CA CYS A 316 -2.59 -33.20 -5.50
C CYS A 316 -3.83 -33.92 -4.99
N SER A 317 -4.69 -33.22 -4.25
CA SER A 317 -5.98 -33.74 -3.80
C SER A 317 -7.04 -32.65 -3.71
N THR A 318 -8.27 -32.98 -4.10
CA THR A 318 -9.47 -32.14 -3.90
C THR A 318 -10.63 -32.98 -3.35
N GLU A 319 -11.43 -32.45 -2.42
CA GLU A 319 -12.61 -33.14 -1.86
C GLU A 319 -13.91 -32.85 -2.61
N TYR A 320 -14.09 -31.66 -3.17
CA TYR A 320 -15.25 -31.26 -3.96
C TYR A 320 -14.82 -30.52 -5.22
N GLY A 321 -14.13 -31.24 -6.10
CA GLY A 321 -13.65 -30.72 -7.38
C GLY A 321 -13.05 -31.79 -8.28
N TYR A 322 -12.39 -31.36 -9.35
CA TYR A 322 -11.71 -32.21 -10.31
C TYR A 322 -10.23 -31.85 -10.43
N ILE A 323 -9.44 -32.81 -10.90
CA ILE A 323 -8.02 -32.62 -11.19
C ILE A 323 -7.78 -32.86 -12.67
N GLU A 324 -7.23 -31.86 -13.36
CA GLU A 324 -6.77 -31.93 -14.76
C GLU A 324 -5.26 -31.63 -14.83
N THR A 325 -4.49 -32.46 -15.54
CA THR A 325 -3.01 -32.38 -15.56
C THR A 325 -2.41 -32.37 -16.97
N GLY A 326 -3.22 -32.01 -17.98
CA GLY A 326 -2.78 -31.94 -19.38
C GLY A 326 -2.13 -33.25 -19.88
N ASP A 327 -0.94 -33.12 -20.50
CA ASP A 327 -0.17 -34.25 -21.07
C ASP A 327 0.71 -34.99 -20.02
N LEU A 328 0.57 -34.70 -18.73
CA LEU A 328 1.33 -35.37 -17.67
C LEU A 328 0.83 -36.82 -17.45
N ASP A 329 1.77 -37.75 -17.16
CA ASP A 329 1.43 -39.17 -16.96
C ASP A 329 0.32 -39.34 -15.90
N GLU A 330 -0.82 -39.87 -16.34
CA GLU A 330 -2.07 -39.95 -15.58
C GLU A 330 -2.01 -41.02 -14.48
N GLN A 331 -1.76 -40.62 -13.23
CA GLN A 331 -2.06 -41.43 -12.04
C GLN A 331 -3.14 -40.75 -11.21
N ILE A 332 -4.30 -40.55 -11.83
CA ILE A 332 -5.48 -40.03 -11.17
C ILE A 332 -6.23 -41.16 -10.46
N SER A 333 -6.62 -40.93 -9.21
CA SER A 333 -7.49 -41.83 -8.45
C SER A 333 -8.72 -41.07 -7.94
N ARG A 334 -9.83 -41.79 -7.77
CA ARG A 334 -11.11 -41.22 -7.32
C ARG A 334 -11.73 -42.09 -6.23
N SER A 335 -12.32 -41.48 -5.21
CA SER A 335 -13.03 -42.17 -4.13
C SER A 335 -14.31 -42.87 -4.62
N GLU A 336 -14.82 -43.80 -3.82
CA GLU A 336 -16.04 -44.56 -4.15
C GLU A 336 -17.31 -43.69 -4.18
N ASP A 337 -17.36 -42.62 -3.38
CA ASP A 337 -18.44 -41.62 -3.36
C ASP A 337 -18.26 -40.51 -4.40
N GLU A 338 -17.18 -40.56 -5.18
CA GLU A 338 -16.83 -39.60 -6.23
C GLU A 338 -16.60 -38.15 -5.75
N GLU A 339 -16.57 -37.93 -4.43
CA GLU A 339 -16.27 -36.63 -3.81
C GLU A 339 -14.77 -36.34 -3.98
N THR A 340 -13.89 -37.19 -3.45
CA THR A 340 -12.44 -36.94 -3.50
C THR A 340 -11.78 -37.41 -4.79
N MET A 341 -10.87 -36.59 -5.31
CA MET A 341 -9.96 -36.91 -6.40
C MET A 341 -8.51 -36.65 -5.96
N SER A 342 -7.59 -37.50 -6.40
CA SER A 342 -6.16 -37.32 -6.13
C SER A 342 -5.29 -37.66 -7.33
N TYR A 343 -4.11 -37.06 -7.37
CA TYR A 343 -3.10 -37.25 -8.38
C TYR A 343 -1.72 -37.38 -7.74
N GLU A 344 -0.93 -38.33 -8.21
CA GLU A 344 0.43 -38.57 -7.73
C GLU A 344 1.38 -38.76 -8.89
N ARG A 345 2.45 -37.96 -8.94
CA ARG A 345 3.53 -38.11 -9.90
C ARG A 345 4.86 -38.10 -9.19
N LYS A 346 5.70 -39.07 -9.54
CA LYS A 346 7.07 -39.16 -9.02
C LYS A 346 8.07 -38.93 -10.14
N ALA A 347 8.89 -37.89 -9.99
CA ALA A 347 9.98 -37.65 -10.92
C ALA A 347 11.07 -38.72 -10.81
N ALA A 348 11.71 -39.07 -11.93
CA ALA A 348 12.79 -40.07 -11.95
C ALA A 348 14.05 -39.57 -11.23
N GLN A 349 14.30 -38.26 -11.29
CA GLN A 349 15.32 -37.56 -10.54
C GLN A 349 14.69 -36.28 -9.98
N GLU A 350 14.32 -36.34 -8.71
CA GLU A 350 13.57 -35.29 -8.02
C GLU A 350 14.45 -34.04 -7.79
N SER A 351 13.99 -32.89 -8.26
CA SER A 351 14.56 -31.57 -8.00
C SER A 351 13.64 -30.67 -7.17
N GLY A 352 12.38 -31.05 -7.03
CA GLY A 352 11.39 -30.40 -6.19
C GLY A 352 10.12 -31.24 -6.03
N CYS A 353 9.28 -30.86 -5.08
CA CYS A 353 7.99 -31.46 -4.76
C CYS A 353 6.94 -30.36 -4.70
N LEU A 354 5.82 -30.55 -5.42
CA LEU A 354 4.65 -29.70 -5.33
C LEU A 354 3.50 -30.46 -4.68
N GLN A 355 2.99 -29.96 -3.57
CA GLN A 355 1.81 -30.48 -2.92
C GLN A 355 0.65 -29.49 -3.07
N ILE A 356 -0.52 -29.94 -3.54
CA ILE A 356 -1.73 -29.12 -3.65
C ILE A 356 -2.88 -29.79 -2.92
N GLN A 357 -3.56 -29.05 -2.04
CA GLN A 357 -4.71 -29.54 -1.29
C GLN A 357 -5.86 -28.55 -1.41
N CYS A 358 -6.97 -28.97 -2.00
CA CYS A 358 -8.20 -28.18 -2.07
C CYS A 358 -9.33 -28.87 -1.29
N GLU A 359 -10.16 -28.11 -0.58
CA GLU A 359 -11.43 -28.63 -0.04
C GLU A 359 -12.53 -28.50 -1.10
N GLU A 360 -12.86 -27.28 -1.52
CA GLU A 360 -13.82 -26.98 -2.58
C GLU A 360 -13.16 -26.18 -3.72
N GLY A 361 -12.89 -26.86 -4.84
CA GLY A 361 -12.28 -26.24 -6.02
C GLY A 361 -11.61 -27.24 -6.94
N ASP A 362 -11.49 -26.83 -8.20
CA ASP A 362 -10.79 -27.60 -9.23
C ASP A 362 -9.27 -27.33 -9.18
N ILE A 363 -8.48 -28.31 -9.56
CA ILE A 363 -7.02 -28.20 -9.71
C ILE A 363 -6.68 -28.45 -11.18
N GLU A 364 -6.10 -27.47 -11.84
CA GLU A 364 -5.61 -27.56 -13.21
C GLU A 364 -4.10 -27.29 -13.25
N ILE A 365 -3.34 -28.25 -13.78
CA ILE A 365 -1.88 -28.14 -13.94
C ILE A 365 -1.54 -28.32 -15.42
N GLN A 366 -0.80 -27.37 -15.98
CA GLN A 366 -0.35 -27.36 -17.38
C GLN A 366 1.17 -27.31 -17.50
#